data_AF-A0A373D7A1-F1
#
_entry.id   AF-A0A373D7A1-F1
#
_cell.length_a   1.000
_cell.length_b   1.000
_cell.length_c   1.000
_cell.angle_alpha   90.00
_cell.angle_beta   90.00
_cell.angle_gamma   90.00
#
_symmetry.space_group_name_H-M   'P 1'
#
loop_
_entity.id
_entity.type
_entity.pdbx_description
1 polymer ?
#
loop_
_entity_poly.entity_id
_entity_poly.type
_entity_poly.pdbx_seq_one_letter_code
_entity_poly.pdbx_strand_id
1 'polypeptide(L)'
;MAKKKKMTKAERKEARLRKGKQWLLTYTGSPKKMNKHYRERFHVDAVTAAKDLQELGVNYTQEQLDQIKRAEEQRLRQRRMEREAKERERLAELYEDCDGRFAFIAGYTDGGAPYGVMWEEVGIDPGLPFEEKVKLYHMQMLG
;
A
#
# COMPACT_ATOMS: atom_id res chain seq x y z
N MET A 1 25.97 -12.53 -26.68
CA MET A 1 25.52 -11.41 -25.82
C MET A 1 25.55 -11.87 -24.38
N ALA A 2 26.53 -11.45 -23.56
CA ALA A 2 26.59 -11.84 -22.16
C ALA A 2 25.42 -11.22 -21.38
N LYS A 3 24.62 -12.02 -20.67
CA LYS A 3 23.56 -11.52 -19.77
C LYS A 3 24.23 -10.65 -18.69
N LYS A 4 23.93 -9.35 -18.66
CA LYS A 4 24.40 -8.46 -17.59
C LYS A 4 23.95 -9.03 -16.23
N LYS A 5 24.93 -9.35 -15.37
CA LYS A 5 24.69 -9.82 -14.00
C LYS A 5 23.79 -8.81 -13.28
N LYS A 6 22.69 -9.28 -12.68
CA LYS A 6 21.84 -8.43 -11.85
C LYS A 6 22.65 -8.00 -10.63
N MET A 7 22.80 -6.69 -10.43
CA MET A 7 23.46 -6.13 -9.26
C MET A 7 22.74 -6.59 -7.98
N THR A 8 23.53 -7.04 -7.01
CA THR A 8 23.13 -7.41 -5.66
C THR A 8 22.67 -6.19 -4.86
N LYS A 9 22.01 -6.41 -3.72
CA LYS A 9 21.55 -5.34 -2.83
C LYS A 9 22.73 -4.51 -2.28
N ALA A 10 23.85 -5.16 -1.98
CA ALA A 10 25.06 -4.51 -1.48
C ALA A 10 25.69 -3.59 -2.53
N GLU A 11 25.88 -4.10 -3.76
CA GLU A 11 26.42 -3.30 -4.87
C GLU A 11 25.52 -2.10 -5.19
N ARG A 12 24.19 -2.23 -5.07
CA ARG A 12 23.24 -1.12 -5.26
C ARG A 12 23.41 -0.05 -4.19
N LYS A 13 23.58 -0.46 -2.93
CA LYS A 13 23.84 0.47 -1.83
C LYS A 13 25.15 1.20 -2.04
N GLU A 14 26.22 0.48 -2.35
CA GLU A 14 27.55 1.07 -2.57
C GLU A 14 27.55 2.06 -3.74
N ALA A 15 26.94 1.69 -4.87
CA ALA A 15 26.80 2.59 -6.01
C ALA A 15 26.01 3.86 -5.64
N ARG A 16 24.98 3.73 -4.79
CA ARG A 16 24.19 4.85 -4.28
C ARG A 16 25.01 5.73 -3.34
N LEU A 17 25.76 5.18 -2.40
CA LEU A 17 26.65 5.93 -1.50
C LEU A 17 27.73 6.67 -2.29
N ARG A 18 28.35 6.03 -3.29
CA ARG A 18 29.34 6.68 -4.15
C ARG A 18 28.76 7.92 -4.86
N LYS A 19 27.57 7.78 -5.46
CA LYS A 19 26.86 8.92 -6.09
C LYS A 19 26.36 9.94 -5.06
N GLY A 20 25.96 9.48 -3.88
CA GLY A 20 25.55 10.32 -2.76
C GLY A 20 26.67 11.23 -2.27
N LYS A 21 27.89 10.69 -2.17
CA LYS A 21 29.08 11.47 -1.84
C LYS A 21 29.35 12.60 -2.85
N GLN A 22 29.28 12.29 -4.14
CA GLN A 22 29.41 13.31 -5.21
C GLN A 22 28.29 14.35 -5.16
N TRP A 23 27.06 13.91 -4.87
CA TRP A 23 25.93 14.82 -4.73
C TRP A 23 26.10 15.77 -3.55
N LEU A 24 26.60 15.30 -2.40
CA LEU A 24 26.83 16.16 -1.23
C LEU A 24 27.82 17.30 -1.52
N LEU A 25 28.84 17.06 -2.34
CA LEU A 25 29.80 18.11 -2.76
C LEU A 25 29.15 19.24 -3.56
N THR A 26 28.04 18.95 -4.25
CA THR A 26 27.32 19.91 -5.10
C THR A 26 25.99 20.34 -4.48
N TYR A 27 25.72 19.93 -3.24
CA TYR A 27 24.46 20.21 -2.56
C TYR A 27 24.44 21.64 -2.01
N THR A 28 23.59 22.48 -2.58
CA THR A 28 23.41 23.90 -2.19
C THR A 28 22.17 24.13 -1.33
N GLY A 29 21.44 23.06 -0.96
CA GLY A 29 20.22 23.17 -0.17
C GLY A 29 20.46 23.29 1.33
N SER A 30 19.38 23.53 2.08
CA SER A 30 19.44 23.56 3.55
C SER A 30 19.72 22.15 4.13
N PRO A 31 20.56 22.03 5.17
CA PRO A 31 20.78 20.76 5.88
C PRO A 31 19.49 20.11 6.40
N LYS A 32 18.52 20.92 6.86
CA LYS A 32 17.21 20.42 7.33
C LYS A 32 16.40 19.71 6.24
N LYS A 33 16.57 20.11 4.98
CA LYS A 33 15.88 19.51 3.82
C LYS A 33 16.71 18.42 3.13
N MET A 34 17.90 18.12 3.63
CA MET A 34 18.85 17.22 2.99
C MET A 34 18.30 15.79 2.86
N ASN A 35 17.65 15.28 3.92
CA ASN A 35 16.96 13.98 3.87
C ASN A 35 15.93 13.93 2.72
N LYS A 36 15.08 14.95 2.62
CA LYS A 36 14.04 15.06 1.59
C LYS A 36 14.65 15.03 0.18
N HIS A 37 15.63 15.88 -0.10
CA HIS A 37 16.24 15.96 -1.42
C HIS A 37 17.03 14.68 -1.78
N TYR A 38 17.64 14.02 -0.79
CA TYR A 38 18.31 12.73 -1.02
C TYR A 38 17.31 11.65 -1.43
N ARG A 39 16.15 11.57 -0.75
CA ARG A 39 15.07 10.63 -1.10
C ARG A 39 14.55 10.86 -2.51
N GLU A 40 14.33 12.11 -2.88
CA GLU A 40 13.85 12.48 -4.22
C GLU A 40 14.85 12.10 -5.31
N ARG A 41 16.15 12.30 -5.05
CA ARG A 41 17.21 12.00 -6.01
C ARG A 41 17.51 10.50 -6.18
N PHE A 42 17.43 9.73 -5.10
CA PHE A 42 17.81 8.32 -5.10
C PHE A 42 16.64 7.33 -4.95
N HIS A 43 15.41 7.83 -4.86
CA HIS A 43 14.16 7.06 -4.72
C HIS A 43 14.19 6.07 -3.55
N VAL A 44 14.63 6.56 -2.39
CA VAL A 44 14.68 5.79 -1.14
C VAL A 44 13.69 6.32 -0.10
N ASP A 45 13.35 5.49 0.87
CA ASP A 45 12.54 5.90 2.02
C ASP A 45 13.32 6.82 2.98
N ALA A 46 12.62 7.45 3.92
CA ALA A 46 13.22 8.46 4.81
C ALA A 46 14.28 7.89 5.75
N VAL A 47 14.09 6.65 6.21
CA VAL A 47 15.00 5.98 7.13
C VAL A 47 16.27 5.56 6.39
N THR A 48 16.13 5.01 5.18
CA THR A 48 17.27 4.67 4.32
C THR A 48 18.09 5.90 3.95
N ALA A 49 17.44 7.00 3.56
CA ALA A 49 18.12 8.26 3.28
C ALA A 49 18.90 8.79 4.50
N ALA A 50 18.31 8.72 5.69
CA ALA A 50 18.97 9.19 6.92
C ALA A 50 20.24 8.37 7.21
N LYS A 51 20.15 7.04 7.10
CA LYS A 51 21.30 6.13 7.30
C LYS A 51 22.40 6.36 6.28
N ASP A 52 22.04 6.47 5.00
CA ASP A 52 23.02 6.73 3.94
C ASP A 52 23.72 8.08 4.15
N LEU A 53 22.98 9.13 4.52
CA LEU A 53 23.56 10.44 4.83
C LEU A 53 24.48 10.39 6.06
N GLN A 54 24.11 9.62 7.09
CA GLN A 54 24.95 9.39 8.26
C GLN A 54 26.26 8.66 7.87
N GLU A 55 26.19 7.63 7.02
CA GLU A 55 27.36 6.93 6.47
C GLU A 55 28.24 7.84 5.60
N LEU A 56 27.66 8.87 4.99
CA LEU A 56 28.38 9.88 4.23
C LEU A 56 28.96 11.01 5.08
N GLY A 57 28.80 10.96 6.41
CA GLY A 57 29.37 11.91 7.36
C GLY A 57 28.47 13.09 7.72
N VAL A 58 27.17 13.05 7.38
CA VAL A 58 26.21 14.06 7.82
C VAL A 58 25.80 13.77 9.26
N ASN A 59 25.97 14.76 10.14
CA ASN A 59 25.62 14.64 11.54
C ASN A 59 24.09 14.60 11.71
N TYR A 60 23.56 13.42 12.02
CA TYR A 60 22.21 13.25 12.54
C TYR A 60 22.29 12.93 14.02
N THR A 61 21.49 13.62 14.84
CA THR A 61 21.32 13.22 16.24
C THR A 61 20.48 11.95 16.32
N GLN A 62 20.66 11.15 17.37
CA GLN A 62 19.84 9.96 17.58
C GLN A 62 18.35 10.31 17.63
N GLU A 63 18.00 11.43 18.25
CA GLU A 63 16.62 11.94 18.29
C GLU A 63 16.07 12.24 16.90
N GLN A 64 16.85 12.84 16.00
CA GLN A 64 16.41 13.10 14.63
C GLN A 64 16.17 11.79 13.87
N LEU A 65 17.03 10.79 14.04
CA LEU A 65 16.85 9.47 13.44
C LEU A 65 15.59 8.78 13.96
N ASP A 66 15.34 8.87 15.27
CA ASP A 66 14.17 8.29 15.91
C ASP A 66 12.88 9.00 15.47
N GLN A 67 12.90 10.33 15.34
CA GLN A 67 11.79 11.10 14.77
C GLN A 67 11.49 10.68 13.33
N ILE A 68 12.52 10.54 12.48
CA ILE A 68 12.37 10.08 11.10
C ILE A 68 11.76 8.68 11.06
N LYS A 69 12.24 7.77 11.92
CA LYS A 69 11.73 6.39 12.00
C LYS A 69 10.26 6.36 12.43
N ARG A 70 9.90 7.08 13.49
CA ARG A 70 8.51 7.17 13.97
C ARG A 70 7.57 7.77 12.93
N ALA A 71 7.99 8.85 12.27
CA ALA A 71 7.19 9.49 11.23
C ALA A 71 6.96 8.56 10.03
N GLU A 72 7.97 7.79 9.62
CA GLU A 72 7.83 6.83 8.54
C GLU A 72 6.91 5.66 8.92
N GLU A 73 7.03 5.15 10.15
CA GLU A 73 6.17 4.11 10.69
C GLU A 73 4.70 4.57 10.79
N GLN A 74 4.47 5.77 11.30
CA GLN A 74 3.13 6.39 11.32
C GLN A 74 2.55 6.52 9.92
N ARG A 75 3.34 6.95 8.93
CA ARG A 75 2.89 7.06 7.54
C ARG A 75 2.49 5.69 6.97
N LEU A 76 3.27 4.65 7.24
CA LEU A 76 2.97 3.29 6.78
C LEU A 76 1.72 2.74 7.47
N ARG A 77 1.58 2.98 8.78
CA ARG A 77 0.39 2.59 9.55
C ARG A 77 -0.86 3.28 9.03
N GLN A 78 -0.81 4.60 8.83
CA GLN A 78 -1.91 5.38 8.29
C GLN A 78 -2.34 4.86 6.91
N ARG A 79 -1.38 4.63 6.01
CA ARG A 79 -1.66 4.06 4.68
C ARG A 79 -2.28 2.66 4.75
N ARG A 80 -1.88 1.85 5.73
CA ARG A 80 -2.49 0.53 5.95
C ARG A 80 -3.94 0.66 6.40
N MET A 81 -4.19 1.51 7.41
CA MET A 81 -5.54 1.79 7.89
C MET A 81 -6.45 2.33 6.80
N GLU A 82 -5.97 3.24 5.95
CA GLU A 82 -6.74 3.77 4.82
C GLU A 82 -7.08 2.70 3.78
N ARG A 83 -6.14 1.78 3.50
CA ARG A 83 -6.40 0.65 2.60
C ARG A 83 -7.44 -0.30 3.18
N GLU A 84 -7.30 -0.65 4.46
CA GLU A 84 -8.26 -1.50 5.17
C GLU A 84 -9.64 -0.84 5.26
N ALA A 85 -9.70 0.48 5.50
CA ALA A 85 -10.94 1.24 5.52
C ALA A 85 -11.61 1.28 4.14
N LYS A 86 -10.85 1.54 3.07
CA LYS A 86 -11.36 1.54 1.70
C LYS A 86 -11.83 0.14 1.26
N GLU A 87 -11.14 -0.91 1.69
CA GLU A 87 -11.56 -2.29 1.43
C GLU A 87 -12.84 -2.62 2.18
N ARG A 88 -12.99 -2.18 3.43
CA ARG A 88 -14.23 -2.32 4.19
C ARG A 88 -15.39 -1.55 3.59
N GLU A 89 -15.16 -0.32 3.14
CA GLU A 89 -16.16 0.50 2.44
C GLU A 89 -16.62 -0.19 1.15
N ARG A 90 -15.67 -0.63 0.30
CA ARG A 90 -15.98 -1.40 -0.90
C ARG A 90 -16.77 -2.67 -0.60
N LEU A 91 -16.44 -3.35 0.49
CA LEU A 91 -17.15 -4.57 0.90
C LEU A 91 -18.56 -4.25 1.43
N ALA A 92 -18.73 -3.13 2.13
CA ALA A 92 -20.02 -2.68 2.63
C ALA A 92 -20.96 -2.28 1.48
N GLU A 93 -20.47 -1.55 0.48
CA GLU A 93 -21.22 -1.27 -0.76
C GLU A 93 -21.67 -2.57 -1.43
N LEU A 94 -20.77 -3.55 -1.50
CA LEU A 94 -21.08 -4.85 -2.09
C LEU A 94 -22.08 -5.68 -1.25
N TYR A 95 -22.17 -5.43 0.05
CA TYR A 95 -23.16 -6.09 0.92
C TYR A 95 -24.51 -5.37 0.97
N GLU A 96 -24.64 -4.18 0.37
CA GLU A 96 -25.88 -3.39 0.43
C GLU A 96 -27.04 -4.09 -0.29
N ASP A 97 -26.74 -4.71 -1.44
CA ASP A 97 -27.75 -5.36 -2.29
C ASP A 97 -27.73 -6.89 -2.19
N CYS A 98 -27.01 -7.50 -1.23
CA CYS A 98 -26.86 -8.96 -1.14
C CYS A 98 -27.05 -9.45 0.30
N ASP A 99 -27.48 -10.69 0.48
CA ASP A 99 -27.51 -11.35 1.79
C ASP A 99 -27.15 -12.84 1.71
N GLY A 100 -27.26 -13.56 2.84
CA GLY A 100 -26.93 -14.99 2.90
C GLY A 100 -27.69 -15.85 1.88
N ARG A 101 -28.86 -15.42 1.42
CA ARG A 101 -29.78 -16.15 0.54
C ARG A 101 -29.81 -15.57 -0.89
N PHE A 102 -29.74 -14.25 -1.04
CA PHE A 102 -29.84 -13.54 -2.30
C PHE A 102 -28.49 -12.97 -2.74
N ALA A 103 -28.09 -13.27 -3.97
CA ALA A 103 -26.98 -12.64 -4.67
C ALA A 103 -27.30 -11.18 -5.05
N PHE A 104 -28.57 -10.84 -5.25
CA PHE A 104 -29.04 -9.48 -5.48
C PHE A 104 -30.47 -9.31 -4.96
N ILE A 105 -30.73 -8.35 -4.08
CA ILE A 105 -32.06 -8.02 -3.55
C ILE A 105 -32.67 -6.93 -4.44
N ALA A 106 -33.70 -7.28 -5.21
CA ALA A 106 -34.37 -6.33 -6.11
C ALA A 106 -35.34 -5.40 -5.38
N GLY A 107 -35.78 -5.78 -4.18
CA GLY A 107 -36.63 -4.98 -3.32
C GLY A 107 -37.24 -5.77 -2.17
N TYR A 108 -38.14 -5.10 -1.45
CA TYR A 108 -38.89 -5.68 -0.34
C TYR A 108 -40.38 -5.60 -0.64
N THR A 109 -41.10 -6.66 -0.28
CA THR A 109 -42.57 -6.67 -0.33
C THR A 109 -43.16 -5.77 0.77
N ASP A 110 -44.46 -5.47 0.69
CA ASP A 110 -45.18 -4.69 1.71
C ASP A 110 -45.09 -5.29 3.12
N GLY A 111 -44.85 -6.60 3.22
CA GLY A 111 -44.60 -7.32 4.48
C GLY A 111 -43.13 -7.36 4.93
N GLY A 112 -42.22 -6.65 4.24
CA GLY A 112 -40.80 -6.61 4.55
C GLY A 112 -39.99 -7.84 4.12
N ALA A 113 -40.59 -8.80 3.40
CA ALA A 113 -39.85 -9.95 2.88
C ALA A 113 -39.02 -9.54 1.63
N PRO A 114 -37.70 -9.81 1.61
CA PRO A 114 -36.86 -9.53 0.45
C PRO A 114 -37.20 -10.46 -0.71
N TYR A 115 -37.10 -9.95 -1.94
CA TYR A 115 -37.14 -10.74 -3.17
C TYR A 115 -36.02 -10.29 -4.10
N GLY A 116 -35.49 -11.23 -4.89
CA GLY A 116 -34.30 -10.98 -5.70
C GLY A 116 -33.73 -12.25 -6.31
N VAL A 117 -32.50 -12.14 -6.80
CA VAL A 117 -31.74 -13.23 -7.43
C VAL A 117 -31.00 -14.01 -6.36
N MET A 118 -31.15 -15.32 -6.34
CA MET A 118 -30.47 -16.24 -5.42
C MET A 118 -29.06 -16.60 -5.90
N TRP A 119 -28.19 -17.03 -4.98
CA TRP A 119 -26.84 -17.48 -5.29
C TRP A 119 -26.80 -18.61 -6.34
N GLU A 120 -27.71 -19.58 -6.21
CA GLU A 120 -27.83 -20.70 -7.15
C GLU A 120 -28.16 -20.25 -8.58
N GLU A 121 -28.98 -19.20 -8.73
CA GLU A 121 -29.43 -18.68 -10.03
C GLU A 121 -28.29 -18.02 -10.82
N VAL A 122 -27.27 -17.52 -10.12
CA VAL A 122 -26.05 -16.97 -10.73
C VAL A 122 -24.93 -17.99 -10.84
N GLY A 123 -25.20 -19.26 -10.50
CA GLY A 123 -24.26 -20.37 -10.58
C GLY A 123 -23.25 -20.42 -9.43
N ILE A 124 -23.56 -19.79 -8.29
CA ILE A 124 -22.71 -19.76 -7.10
C ILE A 124 -23.30 -20.68 -6.04
N ASP A 125 -22.48 -21.60 -5.52
CA ASP A 125 -22.90 -22.54 -4.49
C ASP A 125 -23.32 -21.78 -3.21
N PRO A 126 -24.58 -21.89 -2.75
CA PRO A 126 -25.08 -21.20 -1.56
C PRO A 126 -24.38 -21.66 -0.27
N GLY A 127 -23.77 -22.85 -0.26
CA GLY A 127 -23.00 -23.40 0.86
C GLY A 127 -21.61 -22.78 1.04
N LEU A 128 -21.13 -21.98 0.09
CA LEU A 128 -19.87 -21.24 0.23
C LEU A 128 -19.99 -20.14 1.31
N PRO A 129 -18.87 -19.78 1.97
CA PRO A 129 -18.82 -18.63 2.85
C PRO A 129 -19.34 -17.37 2.14
N PHE A 130 -20.15 -16.55 2.83
CA PHE A 130 -20.79 -15.37 2.26
C PHE A 130 -19.79 -14.43 1.55
N GLU A 131 -18.62 -14.19 2.16
CA GLU A 131 -17.59 -13.34 1.55
C GLU A 131 -17.06 -13.89 0.22
N GLU A 132 -17.00 -15.22 0.07
CA GLU A 132 -16.55 -15.89 -1.15
C GLU A 132 -17.62 -15.83 -2.23
N LYS A 133 -18.89 -16.08 -1.87
CA LYS A 133 -20.04 -15.94 -2.78
C LYS A 133 -20.09 -14.54 -3.38
N VAL A 134 -19.98 -13.55 -2.52
CA VAL A 134 -19.99 -12.13 -2.89
C VAL A 134 -18.81 -11.77 -3.80
N LYS A 135 -17.59 -12.24 -3.50
CA LYS A 135 -16.40 -12.03 -4.36
C LYS A 135 -16.58 -12.64 -5.75
N LEU A 136 -17.09 -13.87 -5.82
CA LEU A 136 -17.33 -14.57 -7.09
C LEU A 136 -18.38 -13.86 -7.95
N TYR A 137 -19.49 -13.46 -7.35
CA TYR A 137 -20.55 -12.73 -8.03
C TYR A 137 -20.05 -11.40 -8.61
N HIS A 138 -19.29 -10.64 -7.83
CA HIS A 138 -18.74 -9.37 -8.31
C HIS A 138 -17.67 -9.55 -9.38
N MET A 139 -16.84 -10.61 -9.31
CA MET A 139 -15.92 -10.95 -10.39
C MET A 139 -16.64 -11.29 -11.70
N GLN A 140 -17.81 -11.93 -11.62
CA GLN A 140 -18.62 -12.30 -12.78
C GLN A 140 -19.38 -11.11 -13.39
N MET A 141 -19.79 -10.14 -12.59
CA MET A 141 -20.56 -8.97 -13.04
C MET A 141 -19.71 -7.78 -13.51
N LEU A 142 -18.43 -7.69 -13.07
CA LEU A 142 -17.49 -6.60 -13.40
C LEU A 142 -16.30 -7.03 -14.28
N GLY A 143 -16.22 -8.32 -14.64
CA GLY A 143 -15.24 -8.87 -15.59
C GLY A 143 -15.70 -8.75 -17.02
#